data_AF-E2A4N9-F1
#
_entry.id   AF-E2A4N9-F1
#
_cell.length_a   1.000
_cell.length_b   1.000
_cell.length_c   1.000
_cell.angle_alpha   90.00
_cell.angle_beta   90.00
_cell.angle_gamma   90.00
#
_symmetry.space_group_name_H-M   'P 1'
#
loop_
_entity.id
_entity.type
_entity.pdbx_description
1 polymer ?
#
loop_
_entity_poly.entity_id
_entity_poly.type
_entity_poly.pdbx_seq_one_letter_code
_entity_poly.pdbx_strand_id
1 'polypeptide(L)'
;MNGYRGKCVSTLWNVTDMWEIDIRSKGCYPYVRDKAEIYGESMFWKRFFHWEKINSIHPGAVHVVATMVLDLPTFDRKSVSECWATISYEIDETQYQIPVPPVSLSIDEVIDSSCMKFLNKNERNAILALKSTSSTEKIVNVRFSKDNQDDEDDSYDSCNTVKKQLFHFLTEKTFVKIYDDVFLVKEHGSLMYCLVELEWLSNVDEVKVRIFARSINQLNIILHFLRAVFPNMTVLEEVDDCYEAAEALIRELEMIRDKKSALQIQEAKVITDLLIP
;
A
#
# COMPACT_ATOMS: atom_id res chain seq x y z
N MET A 1 -6.66 4.80 25.42
CA MET A 1 -7.66 5.38 24.50
C MET A 1 -7.06 5.31 23.11
N ASN A 2 -7.42 4.28 22.33
CA ASN A 2 -6.95 4.12 20.96
C ASN A 2 -7.89 4.92 20.05
N GLY A 3 -7.45 6.11 19.64
CA GLY A 3 -8.15 6.90 18.65
C GLY A 3 -8.03 6.20 17.29
N TYR A 4 -9.12 5.58 16.83
CA TYR A 4 -9.25 5.19 15.43
C TYR A 4 -9.22 6.49 14.60
N ARG A 5 -8.07 6.84 14.03
CA ARG A 5 -8.02 7.85 12.96
C ARG A 5 -8.71 7.23 11.74
N GLY A 6 -9.87 7.79 11.37
CA GLY A 6 -10.48 7.45 10.09
C GLY A 6 -9.57 7.93 8.98
N LYS A 7 -9.00 7.00 8.20
CA LYS A 7 -8.31 7.32 6.94
C LYS A 7 -9.33 7.29 5.80
N CYS A 8 -9.34 8.31 4.96
CA CYS A 8 -10.17 8.37 3.76
C CYS A 8 -9.24 8.28 2.53
N VAL A 9 -9.50 7.31 1.65
CA VAL A 9 -8.68 7.18 0.43
C VAL A 9 -9.22 8.11 -0.64
N SER A 10 -8.37 8.98 -1.17
CA SER A 10 -8.73 9.88 -2.25
C SER A 10 -7.91 9.58 -3.49
N THR A 11 -8.60 9.02 -4.49
CA THR A 11 -8.30 9.09 -5.92
C THR A 11 -7.00 8.43 -6.41
N LEU A 12 -7.16 7.56 -7.42
CA LEU A 12 -6.07 6.98 -8.20
C LEU A 12 -5.87 7.79 -9.48
N TRP A 13 -4.61 8.09 -9.79
CA TRP A 13 -4.23 8.74 -11.05
C TRP A 13 -3.45 7.74 -11.90
N ASN A 14 -4.00 7.37 -13.06
CA ASN A 14 -3.24 6.65 -14.08
C ASN A 14 -2.19 7.62 -14.64
N VAL A 15 -0.91 7.35 -14.35
CA VAL A 15 0.23 8.19 -14.82
C VAL A 15 0.73 7.69 -16.20
N THR A 16 -0.09 6.92 -16.91
CA THR A 16 0.35 6.11 -18.07
C THR A 16 0.61 6.93 -19.34
N ASP A 17 0.21 8.20 -19.37
CA ASP A 17 0.33 9.08 -20.54
C ASP A 17 1.52 10.05 -20.48
N MET A 18 2.51 9.83 -19.58
CA MET A 18 3.69 10.70 -19.43
C MET A 18 5.03 9.98 -19.67
N TRP A 19 5.39 9.89 -20.96
CA TRP A 19 6.70 9.99 -21.65
C TRP A 19 7.97 9.20 -21.21
N GLU A 20 8.79 8.98 -22.26
CA GLU A 20 10.07 8.28 -22.48
C GLU A 20 11.30 8.69 -21.61
N ILE A 21 11.15 9.12 -20.35
CA ILE A 21 12.29 9.61 -19.55
C ILE A 21 12.29 9.04 -18.12
N ASP A 22 13.48 8.91 -17.52
CA ASP A 22 13.69 8.31 -16.20
C ASP A 22 13.25 9.31 -15.13
N ILE A 23 12.11 9.03 -14.50
CA ILE A 23 11.48 9.90 -13.52
C ILE A 23 11.77 9.36 -12.12
N ARG A 24 12.61 10.07 -11.36
CA ARG A 24 12.68 9.88 -9.91
C ARG A 24 11.51 10.64 -9.30
N SER A 25 10.37 9.97 -9.12
CA SER A 25 9.18 10.59 -8.54
C SER A 25 9.35 10.72 -7.03
N LYS A 26 9.20 11.94 -6.50
CA LYS A 26 9.48 12.20 -5.08
C LYS A 26 8.24 12.10 -4.18
N GLY A 27 7.02 12.18 -4.72
CA GLY A 27 5.78 11.97 -3.96
C GLY A 27 4.59 12.78 -4.49
N CYS A 28 3.40 12.55 -3.92
CA CYS A 28 2.16 13.31 -4.17
C CYS A 28 1.69 13.99 -2.86
N TYR A 29 1.56 15.32 -2.86
CA TYR A 29 1.29 16.08 -1.63
C TYR A 29 -0.10 16.69 -1.63
N PRO A 30 -0.95 16.35 -0.66
CA PRO A 30 -2.24 16.99 -0.47
C PRO A 30 -2.10 18.35 0.22
N TYR A 31 -2.97 19.27 -0.16
CA TYR A 31 -3.19 20.53 0.52
C TYR A 31 -4.69 20.84 0.57
N VAL A 32 -5.23 21.12 1.77
CA VAL A 32 -6.60 21.61 1.93
C VAL A 32 -6.58 23.09 2.23
N ARG A 33 -7.39 23.84 1.48
CA ARG A 33 -7.54 25.29 1.65
C ARG A 33 -8.01 25.58 3.08
N ASP A 34 -7.35 26.53 3.74
CA ASP A 34 -7.60 26.99 5.12
C ASP A 34 -7.05 26.09 6.26
N LYS A 35 -6.20 25.10 5.97
CA LYS A 35 -5.47 24.32 7.00
C LYS A 35 -3.96 24.27 6.74
N ALA A 36 -3.18 24.25 7.82
CA ALA A 36 -1.72 24.24 7.76
C ALA A 36 -1.16 22.88 7.31
N GLU A 37 -1.77 21.76 7.72
CA GLU A 37 -1.32 20.41 7.35
C GLU A 37 -2.51 19.44 7.31
N ILE A 38 -2.61 18.67 6.22
CA ILE A 38 -3.29 17.38 6.23
C ILE A 38 -2.19 16.33 6.14
N TYR A 39 -2.18 15.41 7.10
CA TYR A 39 -1.31 14.25 7.05
C TYR A 39 -1.91 13.26 6.05
N GLY A 40 -1.09 12.85 5.10
CA GLY A 40 -1.47 11.86 4.12
C GLY A 40 -0.24 11.14 3.61
N GLU A 41 -0.43 9.86 3.30
CA GLU A 41 0.61 9.02 2.71
C GLU A 41 0.38 8.93 1.21
N SER A 42 1.44 9.09 0.42
CA SER A 42 1.38 8.90 -1.02
C SER A 42 2.32 7.78 -1.45
N MET A 43 1.88 7.04 -2.47
CA MET A 43 2.62 5.89 -2.97
C MET A 43 2.43 5.78 -4.48
N PHE A 44 3.49 5.37 -5.17
CA PHE A 44 3.41 4.93 -6.56
C PHE A 44 3.37 3.41 -6.61
N TRP A 45 2.55 2.90 -7.52
CA TRP A 45 2.37 1.48 -7.74
C TRP A 45 2.69 1.16 -9.19
N LYS A 46 3.49 0.12 -9.40
CA LYS A 46 3.69 -0.45 -10.73
C LYS A 46 3.02 -1.81 -10.79
N ARG A 47 2.34 -2.09 -11.91
CA ARG A 47 1.77 -3.41 -12.15
C ARG A 47 2.69 -4.26 -13.02
N PHE A 48 3.19 -5.34 -12.44
CA PHE A 48 3.72 -6.49 -13.19
C PHE A 48 2.69 -7.62 -13.15
N PHE A 49 2.89 -8.62 -12.29
CA PHE A 49 1.90 -9.65 -11.99
C PHE A 49 0.92 -9.19 -10.89
N HIS A 50 1.42 -8.38 -9.97
CA HIS A 50 0.71 -7.74 -8.87
C HIS A 50 1.11 -6.26 -8.80
N TRP A 51 0.46 -5.51 -7.93
CA TRP A 51 0.82 -4.12 -7.66
C TRP A 51 1.94 -4.08 -6.62
N GLU A 52 3.08 -3.55 -7.03
CA GLU A 52 4.28 -3.36 -6.20
C GLU A 52 4.45 -1.86 -5.92
N LYS A 53 4.81 -1.51 -4.67
CA LYS A 53 5.20 -0.14 -4.33
C LYS A 53 6.53 0.17 -5.00
N ILE A 54 6.61 1.32 -5.66
CA ILE A 54 7.82 1.80 -6.32
C ILE A 54 8.16 3.21 -5.86
N ASN A 55 9.46 3.50 -5.79
CA ASN A 55 9.98 4.83 -5.44
C ASN A 55 10.53 5.58 -6.67
N SER A 56 10.60 4.92 -7.84
CA SER A 56 11.03 5.51 -9.10
C SER A 56 10.28 4.93 -10.30
N ILE A 57 10.08 5.77 -11.31
CA ILE A 57 9.38 5.43 -12.56
C ILE A 57 10.40 5.51 -13.70
N HIS A 58 10.81 4.35 -14.19
CA HIS A 58 11.78 4.26 -15.28
C HIS A 58 11.11 4.42 -16.66
N PRO A 59 11.86 4.84 -17.71
CA PRO A 59 11.33 4.93 -19.07
C PRO A 59 10.76 3.58 -19.51
N GLY A 60 9.59 3.59 -20.16
CA GLY A 60 8.92 2.37 -20.63
C GLY A 60 8.20 1.58 -19.51
N ALA A 61 8.09 2.11 -18.29
CA ALA A 61 7.20 1.57 -17.29
C ALA A 61 5.74 1.68 -17.74
N VAL A 62 5.10 0.55 -17.99
CA VAL A 62 3.67 0.48 -18.31
C VAL A 62 2.87 0.22 -17.02
N HIS A 63 1.66 0.77 -16.93
CA HIS A 63 0.73 0.60 -15.81
C HIS A 63 1.25 1.08 -14.46
N VAL A 64 1.59 2.37 -14.38
CA VAL A 64 1.93 3.06 -13.13
C VAL A 64 0.74 3.88 -12.62
N VAL A 65 0.48 3.80 -11.32
CA VAL A 65 -0.61 4.52 -10.67
C VAL A 65 -0.11 5.19 -9.39
N ALA A 66 -0.49 6.44 -9.19
CA ALA A 66 -0.29 7.14 -7.94
C ALA A 66 -1.54 7.01 -7.05
N THR A 67 -1.33 6.72 -5.78
CA THR A 67 -2.37 6.73 -4.73
C THR A 67 -2.03 7.76 -3.67
N MET A 68 -3.06 8.35 -3.09
CA MET A 68 -2.94 9.23 -1.93
C MET A 68 -3.99 8.85 -0.89
N VAL A 69 -3.55 8.68 0.35
CA VAL A 69 -4.40 8.37 1.51
C VAL A 69 -4.34 9.56 2.43
N LEU A 70 -5.50 10.11 2.76
CA LEU A 70 -5.61 11.31 3.59
C LEU A 70 -6.22 10.96 4.94
N ASP A 71 -5.71 11.60 6.00
CA ASP A 71 -6.47 11.70 7.24
C ASP A 71 -7.79 12.42 6.96
N LEU A 72 -8.86 11.97 7.62
CA LEU A 72 -10.18 12.57 7.44
C LEU A 72 -10.12 14.07 7.79
N PRO A 73 -10.54 14.98 6.89
CA PRO A 73 -10.51 16.40 7.20
C PRO A 73 -11.52 16.71 8.31
N THR A 74 -11.14 17.58 9.25
CA THR A 74 -12.11 18.17 10.19
C THR A 74 -13.06 19.12 9.46
N PHE A 75 -14.36 18.99 9.70
CA PHE A 75 -15.42 19.78 9.06
C PHE A 75 -15.86 20.97 9.94
N ASP A 76 -14.90 21.64 10.61
CA ASP A 76 -15.19 22.59 11.69
C ASP A 76 -15.93 23.85 11.24
N ARG A 77 -15.76 24.26 9.97
CA ARG A 77 -16.31 25.52 9.41
C ARG A 77 -17.12 25.35 8.13
N LYS A 78 -16.87 24.27 7.38
CA LYS A 78 -17.45 24.02 6.06
C LYS A 78 -17.90 22.56 5.99
N SER A 79 -19.05 22.32 5.37
CA SER A 79 -19.59 20.97 5.12
C SER A 79 -18.91 20.24 3.96
N VAL A 80 -18.08 20.95 3.19
CA VAL A 80 -17.28 20.43 2.08
C VAL A 80 -15.83 20.87 2.27
N SER A 81 -14.91 19.92 2.11
CA SER A 81 -13.47 20.13 2.12
C SER A 81 -12.90 19.88 0.72
N GLU A 82 -12.17 20.85 0.17
CA GLU A 82 -11.46 20.70 -1.12
C GLU A 82 -9.99 20.37 -0.87
N CYS A 83 -9.57 19.21 -1.34
CA CYS A 83 -8.18 18.77 -1.38
C CYS A 83 -7.57 19.04 -2.75
N TRP A 84 -6.47 19.75 -2.76
CA TRP A 84 -5.59 19.98 -3.90
C TRP A 84 -4.40 19.06 -3.75
N ALA A 85 -3.80 18.62 -4.85
CA ALA A 85 -2.56 17.86 -4.75
C ALA A 85 -1.59 18.26 -5.85
N THR A 86 -0.31 17.95 -5.65
CA THR A 86 0.73 18.14 -6.67
C THR A 86 1.59 16.89 -6.71
N ILE A 87 1.94 16.43 -7.91
CA ILE A 87 2.95 15.38 -8.12
C ILE A 87 4.29 16.08 -8.34
N SER A 88 5.27 15.78 -7.49
CA SER A 88 6.64 16.28 -7.61
C SER A 88 7.55 15.21 -8.18
N TYR A 89 8.33 15.57 -9.20
CA TYR A 89 9.20 14.63 -9.90
C TYR A 89 10.49 15.27 -10.40
N GLU A 90 11.52 14.46 -10.64
CA GLU A 90 12.83 14.90 -11.13
C GLU A 90 13.17 14.20 -12.44
N ILE A 91 13.64 14.98 -13.42
CA ILE A 91 14.16 14.53 -14.72
C ILE A 91 15.50 15.25 -14.94
N ASP A 92 16.56 14.49 -15.25
CA ASP A 92 17.91 15.05 -15.53
C ASP A 92 18.36 16.09 -14.47
N GLU A 93 18.24 15.73 -13.19
CA GLU A 93 18.54 16.59 -12.03
C GLU A 93 17.68 17.87 -11.91
N THR A 94 16.73 18.06 -12.84
CA THR A 94 15.80 19.18 -12.87
C THR A 94 14.47 18.77 -12.25
N GLN A 95 13.98 19.58 -11.32
CA GLN A 95 12.73 19.30 -10.62
C GLN A 95 11.53 19.93 -11.31
N TYR A 96 10.42 19.19 -11.32
CA TYR A 96 9.16 19.58 -11.92
C TYR A 96 8.00 19.25 -10.98
N GLN A 97 6.88 19.95 -11.22
CA GLN A 97 5.64 19.76 -10.48
C GLN A 97 4.46 19.81 -11.44
N ILE A 98 3.51 18.89 -11.26
CA ILE A 98 2.24 18.88 -11.99
C ILE A 98 1.09 18.93 -10.98
N PRO A 99 0.17 19.90 -11.11
CA PRO A 99 -1.01 19.96 -10.27
C PRO A 99 -1.95 18.80 -10.59
N VAL A 100 -2.48 18.20 -9.54
CA VAL A 100 -3.51 17.17 -9.58
C VAL A 100 -4.88 17.87 -9.48
N PRO A 101 -5.89 17.45 -10.27
CA PRO A 101 -7.22 18.01 -10.17
C PRO A 101 -7.77 17.93 -8.74
N PRO A 102 -8.41 19.00 -8.25
CA PRO A 102 -8.91 19.06 -6.89
C PRO A 102 -10.01 18.01 -6.68
N VAL A 103 -9.99 17.40 -5.50
CA VAL A 103 -11.01 16.46 -5.04
C VAL A 103 -11.78 17.12 -3.91
N SER A 104 -13.10 17.03 -3.93
CA SER A 104 -13.94 17.53 -2.85
C SER A 104 -14.50 16.36 -2.04
N LEU A 105 -14.63 16.55 -0.73
CA LEU A 105 -15.22 15.59 0.20
C LEU A 105 -16.24 16.32 1.07
N SER A 106 -17.48 15.86 1.05
CA SER A 106 -18.56 16.40 1.89
C SER A 106 -18.81 15.55 3.15
N ILE A 107 -19.41 16.15 4.18
CA ILE A 107 -19.83 15.42 5.40
C ILE A 107 -20.75 14.25 5.05
N ASP A 108 -21.73 14.47 4.18
CA ASP A 108 -22.69 13.44 3.77
C ASP A 108 -21.97 12.25 3.11
N GLU A 109 -20.96 12.52 2.28
CA GLU A 109 -20.16 11.46 1.66
C GLU A 109 -19.31 10.65 2.63
N VAL A 110 -18.92 11.26 3.74
CA VAL A 110 -18.18 10.60 4.83
C VAL A 110 -19.11 9.75 5.68
N ILE A 111 -20.27 10.28 6.08
CA ILE A 111 -21.25 9.58 6.92
C ILE A 111 -21.83 8.36 6.19
N ASP A 112 -22.27 8.56 4.95
CA ASP A 112 -22.86 7.47 4.15
C ASP A 112 -21.81 6.49 3.61
N SER A 113 -20.53 6.71 3.98
CA SER A 113 -19.38 5.99 3.43
C SER A 113 -19.40 5.97 1.89
N SER A 114 -20.04 6.96 1.24
CA SER A 114 -20.10 7.02 -0.21
C SER A 114 -18.79 7.48 -0.83
N CYS A 115 -17.89 8.07 -0.04
CA CYS A 115 -16.47 8.19 -0.42
C CYS A 115 -15.84 6.82 -0.73
N MET A 116 -16.26 5.75 -0.04
CA MET A 116 -15.86 4.37 -0.34
C MET A 116 -16.56 3.82 -1.60
N LYS A 117 -17.63 4.44 -2.12
CA LYS A 117 -18.28 3.99 -3.37
C LYS A 117 -17.41 4.20 -4.61
N PHE A 118 -16.37 5.04 -4.55
CA PHE A 118 -15.32 5.09 -5.58
C PHE A 118 -14.51 3.79 -5.66
N LEU A 119 -14.39 3.05 -4.55
CA LEU A 119 -13.74 1.73 -4.50
C LEU A 119 -14.57 0.66 -5.23
N ASN A 120 -15.90 0.74 -5.16
CA ASN A 120 -16.79 -0.29 -5.74
C ASN A 120 -16.90 -0.25 -7.28
N LYS A 121 -16.53 0.86 -7.94
CA LYS A 121 -16.59 0.94 -9.41
C LYS A 121 -15.33 0.39 -10.11
N ASN A 122 -14.24 0.20 -9.38
CA ASN A 122 -13.01 -0.36 -9.90
C ASN A 122 -12.31 -1.14 -8.78
N GLU A 123 -12.56 -2.46 -8.74
CA GLU A 123 -12.06 -3.36 -7.70
C GLU A 123 -10.54 -3.31 -7.53
N ARG A 124 -9.79 -3.07 -8.62
CA ARG A 124 -8.34 -2.91 -8.59
C ARG A 124 -7.90 -1.64 -7.86
N ASN A 125 -8.65 -0.56 -8.06
CA ASN A 125 -8.41 0.69 -7.35
C ASN A 125 -8.73 0.58 -5.86
N ALA A 126 -9.74 -0.22 -5.51
CA ALA A 126 -10.08 -0.51 -4.12
C ALA A 126 -8.95 -1.23 -3.38
N ILE A 127 -8.32 -2.21 -4.04
CA ILE A 127 -7.21 -2.98 -3.48
C ILE A 127 -6.02 -2.07 -3.23
N LEU A 128 -5.65 -1.24 -4.21
CA LEU A 128 -4.57 -0.26 -4.07
C LEU A 128 -4.83 0.71 -2.92
N ALA A 129 -6.05 1.24 -2.84
CA ALA A 129 -6.47 2.09 -1.74
C ALA A 129 -6.33 1.41 -0.36
N LEU A 130 -6.73 0.14 -0.24
CA LEU A 130 -6.57 -0.63 1.00
C LEU A 130 -5.11 -0.89 1.35
N LYS A 131 -4.30 -1.27 0.36
CA LYS A 131 -2.85 -1.45 0.53
C LYS A 131 -2.19 -0.17 1.03
N SER A 132 -2.51 0.98 0.46
CA SER A 132 -1.99 2.28 0.90
C SER A 132 -2.42 2.67 2.32
N THR A 133 -3.44 2.04 2.91
CA THR A 133 -3.79 2.25 4.34
C THR A 133 -3.06 1.32 5.29
N SER A 134 -2.29 0.37 4.78
CA SER A 134 -1.56 -0.62 5.59
C SER A 134 -0.26 -0.02 6.08
N SER A 135 0.01 -0.17 7.38
CA SER A 135 1.24 0.34 8.00
C SER A 135 2.40 -0.63 7.86
N THR A 136 2.12 -1.89 7.49
CA THR A 136 3.14 -2.93 7.38
C THR A 136 2.74 -3.94 6.31
N GLU A 137 3.73 -4.36 5.53
CA GLU A 137 3.65 -5.44 4.59
C GLU A 137 4.62 -6.56 5.03
N LYS A 138 4.23 -7.81 4.79
CA LYS A 138 5.18 -8.92 4.88
C LYS A 138 4.93 -9.95 3.81
N ILE A 139 6.02 -10.42 3.24
CA ILE A 139 6.03 -11.49 2.25
C ILE A 139 6.51 -12.76 2.92
N VAL A 140 5.72 -13.82 2.77
CA VAL A 140 6.04 -15.14 3.30
C VAL A 140 5.83 -16.19 2.25
N ASN A 141 6.69 -17.20 2.27
CA ASN A 141 6.66 -18.29 1.32
C ASN A 141 6.18 -19.54 2.03
N VAL A 142 5.14 -20.16 1.49
CA VAL A 142 4.56 -21.40 2.02
C VAL A 142 4.89 -22.51 1.03
N ARG A 143 5.73 -23.45 1.48
CA ARG A 143 6.13 -24.61 0.68
C ARG A 143 5.13 -25.76 0.81
N PHE A 144 4.90 -26.46 -0.28
CA PHE A 144 4.18 -27.74 -0.28
C PHE A 144 5.18 -28.80 0.20
N SER A 145 4.94 -29.38 1.37
CA SER A 145 5.84 -30.39 1.92
C SER A 145 5.93 -31.59 0.99
N LYS A 146 7.15 -32.03 0.69
CA LYS A 146 7.45 -33.33 0.10
C LYS A 146 8.18 -34.19 1.14
N ASP A 147 7.58 -34.35 2.32
CA ASP A 147 8.12 -35.25 3.34
C ASP A 147 7.39 -36.59 3.24
N ASN A 148 8.07 -37.54 2.60
CA ASN A 148 7.75 -38.96 2.44
C ASN A 148 6.70 -39.29 1.37
N GLN A 149 7.14 -39.46 0.12
CA GLN A 149 6.80 -40.65 -0.66
C GLN A 149 7.66 -40.71 -1.93
N ASP A 150 8.45 -41.77 -2.00
CA ASP A 150 8.83 -42.39 -3.26
C ASP A 150 7.52 -42.66 -4.03
N ASP A 151 7.30 -41.93 -5.12
CA ASP A 151 6.61 -42.39 -6.34
C ASP A 151 6.46 -41.20 -7.30
N GLU A 152 7.11 -41.33 -8.46
CA GLU A 152 7.08 -40.38 -9.57
C GLU A 152 5.73 -40.50 -10.30
N ASP A 153 4.68 -39.80 -9.84
CA ASP A 153 3.53 -39.41 -10.71
C ASP A 153 2.55 -38.35 -10.13
N ASP A 154 2.62 -37.96 -8.85
CA ASP A 154 1.54 -37.18 -8.18
C ASP A 154 1.80 -35.66 -7.94
N SER A 155 2.65 -35.01 -8.74
CA SER A 155 2.96 -33.57 -8.58
C SER A 155 1.71 -32.65 -8.66
N TYR A 156 0.70 -33.04 -9.42
CA TYR A 156 -0.50 -32.22 -9.62
C TYR A 156 -1.48 -32.25 -8.43
N ASP A 157 -1.41 -33.27 -7.57
CA ASP A 157 -2.38 -33.47 -6.47
C ASP A 157 -1.96 -32.75 -5.18
N SER A 158 -0.66 -32.63 -4.93
CA SER A 158 -0.11 -31.92 -3.75
C SER A 158 -0.41 -30.41 -3.77
N CYS A 159 -0.20 -29.75 -4.93
CA CYS A 159 -0.47 -28.32 -5.09
C CYS A 159 -1.97 -27.98 -4.88
N ASN A 160 -2.87 -28.83 -5.39
CA ASN A 160 -4.31 -28.68 -5.18
C ASN A 160 -4.71 -28.86 -3.71
N THR A 161 -4.05 -29.76 -3.00
CA THR A 161 -4.30 -30.01 -1.58
C THR A 161 -3.91 -28.80 -0.72
N VAL A 162 -2.73 -28.24 -0.93
CA VAL A 162 -2.31 -27.05 -0.17
C VAL A 162 -3.13 -25.82 -0.56
N LYS A 163 -3.51 -25.68 -1.82
CA LYS A 163 -4.44 -24.62 -2.25
C LYS A 163 -5.77 -24.69 -1.50
N LYS A 164 -6.34 -25.88 -1.35
CA LYS A 164 -7.55 -26.10 -0.54
C LYS A 164 -7.30 -25.77 0.93
N GLN A 165 -6.17 -26.18 1.51
CA GLN A 165 -5.83 -25.87 2.90
C GLN A 165 -5.69 -24.36 3.14
N LEU A 166 -5.03 -23.64 2.23
CA LEU A 166 -4.83 -22.20 2.33
C LEU A 166 -6.15 -21.44 2.17
N PHE A 167 -7.01 -21.84 1.23
CA PHE A 167 -8.35 -21.26 1.11
C PHE A 167 -9.25 -21.59 2.30
N HIS A 168 -9.16 -22.81 2.83
CA HIS A 168 -9.85 -23.19 4.05
C HIS A 168 -9.40 -22.32 5.22
N PHE A 169 -8.08 -22.18 5.41
CA PHE A 169 -7.48 -21.32 6.42
C PHE A 169 -7.99 -19.87 6.34
N LEU A 170 -7.95 -19.28 5.14
CA LEU A 170 -8.43 -17.91 4.92
C LEU A 170 -9.92 -17.79 5.27
N THR A 171 -10.74 -18.72 4.79
CA THR A 171 -12.18 -18.73 5.05
C THR A 171 -12.48 -18.89 6.55
N GLU A 172 -11.79 -19.80 7.24
CA GLU A 172 -11.92 -20.03 8.68
C GLU A 172 -11.55 -18.78 9.49
N LYS A 173 -10.59 -17.98 9.00
CA LYS A 173 -10.19 -16.70 9.60
C LYS A 173 -10.95 -15.49 9.03
N THR A 174 -12.13 -15.70 8.46
CA THR A 174 -13.07 -14.64 8.00
C THR A 174 -12.56 -13.80 6.81
N PHE A 175 -11.52 -14.26 6.13
CA PHE A 175 -11.06 -13.62 4.90
C PHE A 175 -12.01 -13.95 3.75
N VAL A 176 -12.49 -12.91 3.06
CA VAL A 176 -13.36 -13.04 1.90
C VAL A 176 -12.59 -12.67 0.65
N LYS A 177 -12.66 -13.52 -0.38
CA LYS A 177 -12.08 -13.23 -1.70
C LYS A 177 -12.77 -12.01 -2.31
N ILE A 178 -11.98 -10.98 -2.65
CA ILE A 178 -12.51 -9.73 -3.22
C ILE A 178 -12.18 -9.56 -4.70
N TYR A 179 -11.07 -10.13 -5.18
CA TYR A 179 -10.65 -10.04 -6.59
C TYR A 179 -9.50 -11.02 -6.84
N ASP A 180 -9.52 -11.79 -7.94
CA ASP A 180 -8.48 -12.79 -8.27
C ASP A 180 -8.03 -13.58 -7.02
N ASP A 181 -6.74 -13.64 -6.68
CA ASP A 181 -6.25 -14.30 -5.45
C ASP A 181 -5.98 -13.31 -4.30
N VAL A 182 -6.81 -12.27 -4.20
CA VAL A 182 -6.80 -11.25 -3.15
C VAL A 182 -7.97 -11.44 -2.18
N PHE A 183 -7.65 -11.44 -0.89
CA PHE A 183 -8.57 -11.72 0.20
C PHE A 183 -8.55 -10.60 1.25
N LEU A 184 -9.71 -10.26 1.81
CA LEU A 184 -9.88 -9.17 2.77
C LEU A 184 -10.79 -9.59 3.93
N VAL A 185 -10.40 -9.23 5.15
CA VAL A 185 -11.29 -9.32 6.32
C VAL A 185 -12.19 -8.08 6.37
N LYS A 186 -13.48 -8.28 6.10
CA LYS A 186 -14.51 -7.22 6.20
C LYS A 186 -15.20 -7.20 7.56
N GLU A 187 -15.11 -8.28 8.31
CA GLU A 187 -15.77 -8.42 9.60
C GLU A 187 -15.11 -7.54 10.66
N HIS A 188 -15.93 -7.01 11.57
CA HIS A 188 -15.43 -6.28 12.73
C HIS A 188 -14.69 -7.25 13.67
N GLY A 189 -13.41 -6.97 13.91
CA GLY A 189 -12.57 -7.81 14.76
C GLY A 189 -11.10 -7.41 14.69
N SER A 190 -10.24 -8.21 15.34
CA SER A 190 -8.81 -7.91 15.43
C SER A 190 -8.11 -7.87 14.07
N LEU A 191 -8.59 -8.62 13.08
CA LEU A 191 -8.02 -8.69 11.73
C LEU A 191 -8.71 -7.76 10.73
N MET A 192 -9.63 -6.90 11.17
CA MET A 192 -10.38 -6.01 10.27
C MET A 192 -9.43 -5.22 9.34
N TYR A 193 -9.77 -5.21 8.05
CA TYR A 193 -9.00 -4.59 6.96
C TYR A 193 -7.63 -5.22 6.65
N CYS A 194 -7.29 -6.38 7.24
CA CYS A 194 -6.12 -7.13 6.78
C CYS A 194 -6.38 -7.70 5.38
N LEU A 195 -5.39 -7.57 4.50
CA LEU A 195 -5.45 -8.03 3.12
C LEU A 195 -4.35 -9.05 2.87
N VAL A 196 -4.70 -10.12 2.17
CA VAL A 196 -3.77 -11.19 1.79
C VAL A 196 -3.84 -11.38 0.28
N GLU A 197 -2.69 -11.37 -0.37
CA GLU A 197 -2.56 -11.72 -1.79
C GLU A 197 -1.74 -12.99 -1.95
N LEU A 198 -2.23 -13.90 -2.77
CA LEU A 198 -1.54 -15.15 -3.07
C LEU A 198 -0.98 -15.11 -4.49
N GLU A 199 0.28 -15.49 -4.62
CA GLU A 199 0.96 -15.64 -5.91
C GLU A 199 1.44 -17.09 -6.04
N TRP A 200 0.83 -17.79 -7.01
CA TRP A 200 1.15 -19.16 -7.35
C TRP A 200 2.31 -19.19 -8.35
N LEU A 201 3.48 -19.64 -7.93
CA LEU A 201 4.64 -19.75 -8.81
C LEU A 201 4.51 -21.02 -9.66
N SER A 202 4.39 -20.87 -10.99
CA SER A 202 4.03 -21.96 -11.90
C SER A 202 5.05 -23.12 -11.97
N ASN A 203 6.24 -22.96 -11.39
CA ASN A 203 7.35 -23.91 -11.47
C ASN A 203 7.97 -24.25 -10.11
N VAL A 204 7.33 -23.85 -9.00
CA VAL A 204 7.84 -24.09 -7.65
C VAL A 204 6.70 -24.62 -6.80
N ASP A 205 6.99 -25.62 -5.97
CA ASP A 205 6.07 -26.13 -4.95
C ASP A 205 5.95 -25.13 -3.77
N GLU A 206 5.68 -23.86 -4.09
CA GLU A 206 5.70 -22.75 -3.17
C GLU A 206 4.66 -21.70 -3.61
N VAL A 207 3.89 -21.22 -2.64
CA VAL A 207 3.01 -20.06 -2.81
C VAL A 207 3.57 -18.89 -2.03
N LYS A 208 3.69 -17.75 -2.71
CA LYS A 208 4.10 -16.50 -2.09
C LYS A 208 2.85 -15.79 -1.57
N VAL A 209 2.83 -15.53 -0.27
CA VAL A 209 1.73 -14.90 0.45
C VAL A 209 2.19 -13.50 0.86
N ARG A 210 1.56 -12.46 0.30
CA ARG A 210 1.76 -11.08 0.71
C ARG A 210 0.68 -10.68 1.70
N ILE A 211 1.08 -10.18 2.86
CA ILE A 211 0.20 -9.82 3.96
C ILE A 211 0.31 -8.32 4.17
N PHE A 212 -0.82 -7.62 4.08
CA PHE A 212 -0.94 -6.20 4.34
C PHE A 212 -1.78 -6.00 5.59
N ALA A 213 -1.23 -5.29 6.58
CA ALA A 213 -1.88 -5.07 7.86
C ALA A 213 -1.75 -3.60 8.32
N ARG A 214 -2.70 -3.15 9.15
CA ARG A 214 -2.69 -1.79 9.72
C ARG A 214 -1.89 -1.68 11.02
N SER A 215 -1.35 -2.79 11.51
CA SER A 215 -0.48 -2.82 12.68
C SER A 215 0.38 -4.08 12.69
N ILE A 216 1.54 -3.98 13.36
CA ILE A 216 2.42 -5.13 13.62
C ILE A 216 1.69 -6.23 14.39
N ASN A 217 0.78 -5.88 15.30
CA ASN A 217 0.00 -6.86 16.05
C ASN A 217 -0.89 -7.71 15.14
N GLN A 218 -1.58 -7.08 14.20
CA GLN A 218 -2.38 -7.78 13.19
C GLN A 218 -1.52 -8.72 12.35
N LEU A 219 -0.38 -8.22 11.86
CA LEU A 219 0.57 -9.01 11.11
C LEU A 219 1.05 -10.23 11.91
N ASN A 220 1.47 -10.04 13.15
CA ASN A 220 1.96 -11.10 14.03
C ASN A 220 0.90 -12.19 14.28
N ILE A 221 -0.37 -11.80 14.44
CA ILE A 221 -1.48 -12.75 14.58
C ILE A 221 -1.60 -13.62 13.32
N ILE A 222 -1.59 -13.01 12.13
CA ILE A 222 -1.69 -13.74 10.86
C ILE A 222 -0.48 -14.66 10.67
N LEU A 223 0.73 -14.18 10.93
CA LEU A 223 1.96 -14.97 10.82
C LEU A 223 1.94 -16.18 11.78
N HIS A 224 1.45 -16.00 13.00
CA HIS A 224 1.34 -17.09 13.97
C HIS A 224 0.33 -18.15 13.50
N PHE A 225 -0.82 -17.72 12.99
CA PHE A 225 -1.82 -18.61 12.43
C PHE A 225 -1.32 -19.36 11.18
N LEU A 226 -0.61 -18.68 10.29
CA LEU A 226 0.00 -19.31 9.12
C LEU A 226 1.04 -20.35 9.53
N ARG A 227 1.94 -20.05 10.48
CA ARG A 227 2.95 -21.02 10.96
C ARG A 227 2.33 -22.25 11.63
N ALA A 228 1.20 -22.10 12.31
CA ALA A 228 0.50 -23.22 12.94
C ALA A 228 -0.06 -24.21 11.89
N VAL A 229 -0.48 -23.72 10.73
CA VAL A 229 -1.01 -24.54 9.62
C VAL A 229 0.09 -24.97 8.65
N PHE A 230 1.11 -24.13 8.47
CA PHE A 230 2.22 -24.31 7.54
C PHE A 230 3.56 -24.17 8.27
N PRO A 231 4.05 -25.23 8.93
CA PRO A 231 5.32 -25.18 9.67
C PRO A 231 6.53 -24.87 8.80
N ASN A 232 6.49 -25.27 7.53
CA ASN A 232 7.57 -25.08 6.55
C ASN A 232 7.56 -23.69 5.88
N MET A 233 6.89 -22.72 6.48
CA MET A 233 6.83 -21.34 5.99
C MET A 233 8.13 -20.60 6.28
N THR A 234 8.65 -19.91 5.26
CA THR A 234 9.80 -19.00 5.41
C THR A 234 9.34 -17.55 5.29
N VAL A 235 9.95 -16.68 6.08
CA VAL A 235 9.68 -15.24 6.06
C VAL A 235 10.76 -14.57 5.22
N LEU A 236 10.38 -13.81 4.20
CA LEU A 236 11.33 -13.00 3.45
C LEU A 236 11.69 -11.77 4.30
N GLU A 237 12.95 -11.62 4.66
CA GLU A 237 13.45 -10.37 5.27
C GLU A 237 13.67 -9.33 4.17
N GLU A 238 13.15 -8.12 4.41
CA GLU A 238 13.46 -6.97 3.56
C GLU A 238 14.82 -6.43 3.99
N VAL A 239 15.62 -6.02 3.01
CA VAL A 239 16.93 -5.40 3.24
C VAL A 239 16.72 -4.06 3.95
N ASP A 240 17.56 -3.82 4.95
CA ASP A 240 17.42 -2.73 5.93
C ASP A 240 17.52 -1.32 5.30
N ASP A 241 16.36 -0.67 5.11
CA ASP A 241 16.17 0.68 4.57
C ASP A 241 16.37 1.79 5.66
N CYS A 242 16.77 1.39 6.88
CA CYS A 242 16.87 2.30 8.02
C CYS A 242 17.97 3.36 7.86
N TYR A 243 19.04 3.08 7.11
CA TYR A 243 20.11 4.05 6.89
C TYR A 243 19.65 5.20 5.99
N GLU A 244 18.97 4.89 4.88
CA GLU A 244 18.46 5.88 3.93
C GLU A 244 17.39 6.77 4.60
N ALA A 245 16.51 6.14 5.38
CA ALA A 245 15.53 6.82 6.22
C ALA A 245 16.16 7.80 7.22
N ALA A 246 17.24 7.39 7.90
CA ALA A 246 17.93 8.23 8.87
C ALA A 246 18.60 9.45 8.21
N GLU A 247 19.23 9.27 7.04
CA GLU A 247 19.83 10.40 6.31
C GLU A 247 18.76 11.39 5.81
N ALA A 248 17.62 10.91 5.35
CA ALA A 248 16.51 11.77 4.93
C ALA A 248 15.97 12.63 6.06
N LEU A 249 15.75 12.04 7.25
CA LEU A 249 15.30 12.78 8.43
C LEU A 249 16.32 13.83 8.87
N ILE A 250 17.62 13.50 8.87
CA ILE A 250 18.68 14.48 9.18
C ILE A 250 18.60 15.65 8.22
N ARG A 251 18.49 15.38 6.92
CA ARG A 251 18.39 16.43 5.89
C ARG A 251 17.18 17.33 6.10
N GLU A 252 16.01 16.79 6.44
CA GLU A 252 14.84 17.62 6.77
C GLU A 252 15.09 18.54 7.95
N LEU A 253 15.62 17.99 9.05
CA LEU A 253 15.92 18.77 10.25
C LEU A 253 16.93 19.88 9.96
N GLU A 254 17.91 19.64 9.09
CA GLU A 254 18.88 20.65 8.65
C GLU A 254 18.23 21.76 7.81
N MET A 255 17.34 21.43 6.88
CA MET A 255 16.62 22.42 6.07
C MET A 255 15.75 23.34 6.95
N ILE A 256 15.11 22.77 7.97
CA ILE A 256 14.32 23.53 8.97
C ILE A 256 15.23 24.41 9.83
N ARG A 257 16.31 23.84 10.38
CA ARG A 257 17.30 24.56 11.22
C ARG A 257 17.87 25.78 10.49
N ASP A 258 18.23 25.59 9.22
CA ASP A 258 18.89 26.60 8.40
C ASP A 258 17.90 27.61 7.79
N LYS A 259 16.60 27.51 8.11
CA LYS A 259 15.51 28.39 7.64
C LYS A 259 15.52 28.53 6.11
N LYS A 260 15.67 27.41 5.41
CA LYS A 260 15.61 27.35 3.95
C LYS A 260 14.21 27.75 3.45
N SER A 261 14.10 27.94 2.13
CA SER A 261 12.81 28.31 1.54
C SER A 261 11.73 27.26 1.85
N ALA A 262 10.46 27.68 1.91
CA ALA A 262 9.34 26.78 2.14
C ALA A 262 9.33 25.59 1.15
N LEU A 263 9.75 25.84 -0.10
CA LEU A 263 9.93 24.81 -1.13
C LEU A 263 10.95 23.76 -0.70
N GLN A 264 12.14 24.18 -0.27
CA GLN A 264 13.23 23.27 0.13
C GLN A 264 12.92 22.47 1.40
N ILE A 265 12.22 23.08 2.36
CA ILE A 265 11.77 22.37 3.56
C ILE A 265 10.73 21.33 3.17
N GLN A 266 9.79 21.69 2.31
CA GLN A 266 8.78 20.76 1.82
C GLN A 266 9.43 19.61 1.05
N GLU A 267 10.42 19.87 0.20
CA GLU A 267 11.22 18.86 -0.51
C GLU A 267 11.98 17.90 0.40
N ALA A 268 12.47 18.35 1.55
CA ALA A 268 13.17 17.44 2.46
C ALA A 268 12.18 16.59 3.24
N LYS A 269 11.07 17.19 3.69
CA LYS A 269 9.96 16.48 4.33
C LYS A 269 9.35 15.41 3.41
N VAL A 270 9.29 15.70 2.12
CA VAL A 270 8.87 14.78 1.07
C VAL A 270 9.65 13.46 1.10
N ILE A 271 10.97 13.55 1.23
CA ILE A 271 11.87 12.39 1.19
C ILE A 271 11.79 11.63 2.52
N THR A 272 11.71 12.35 3.64
CA THR A 272 11.55 11.73 4.97
C THR A 272 10.26 10.93 5.06
N ASP A 273 9.11 11.52 4.68
CA ASP A 273 7.79 10.86 4.75
C ASP A 273 7.73 9.60 3.84
N LEU A 274 8.55 9.52 2.80
CA LEU A 274 8.62 8.37 1.91
C LEU A 274 9.35 7.18 2.56
N LEU A 275 10.42 7.46 3.30
CA LEU A 275 11.33 6.47 3.88
C LEU A 275 10.99 6.13 5.34
N ILE A 276 10.29 7.03 6.04
CA ILE A 276 9.79 6.85 7.40
C ILE A 276 8.25 6.99 7.37
N PRO A 277 7.52 5.88 7.12
CA PRO A 277 6.06 5.87 7.13
C PRO A 277 5.45 6.02 8.54
#